data_AF-A0A969CAU2-F1
#
_entry.id   AF-A0A969CAU2-F1
#
_cell.length_a   1.000
_cell.length_b   1.000
_cell.length_c   1.000
_cell.angle_alpha   90.00
_cell.angle_beta   90.00
_cell.angle_gamma   90.00
#
_symmetry.space_group_name_H-M   'P 1'
#
loop_
_entity.id
_entity.type
_entity.pdbx_description
1 polymer ?
#
loop_
_entity_poly.entity_id
_entity_poly.type
_entity_poly.pdbx_seq_one_letter_code
_entity_poly.pdbx_strand_id
1 'polypeptide(L)' 'MNVGDRVRVKHEVMVFHFPKKKNEPVDIQGYEGEVVKVLTEWQGRPVSANFPVCVQFDIDPKFLTHMREDELESLT' A
#
# COMPACT_ATOMS: atom_id res chain seq x y z
N MET A 1 1.87 -11.64 -0.23
CA MET A 1 0.59 -11.09 -0.72
C MET A 1 0.48 -11.24 -2.22
N ASN A 2 -0.73 -11.33 -2.77
CA ASN A 2 -0.99 -11.42 -4.20
C ASN A 2 -1.78 -10.21 -4.70
N VAL A 3 -1.68 -9.93 -6.00
CA VAL A 3 -2.52 -8.92 -6.65
C VAL A 3 -3.99 -9.37 -6.57
N GLY A 4 -4.87 -8.45 -6.17
CA GLY A 4 -6.29 -8.70 -5.93
C GLY A 4 -6.64 -9.02 -4.47
N ASP A 5 -5.65 -9.25 -3.60
CA ASP A 5 -5.92 -9.49 -2.18
C ASP A 5 -6.50 -8.22 -1.54
N ARG A 6 -7.57 -8.39 -0.76
CA ARG A 6 -8.10 -7.35 0.13
C ARG A 6 -7.23 -7.27 1.38
N VAL A 7 -6.84 -6.06 1.76
CA VAL A 7 -5.92 -5.82 2.86
C VAL A 7 -6.35 -4.65 3.73
N ARG A 8 -5.94 -4.68 4.99
CA ARG A 8 -6.02 -3.55 5.93
C ARG A 8 -4.63 -3.21 6.45
N VAL A 9 -4.36 -1.93 6.63
CA VAL A 9 -3.14 -1.46 7.32
C VAL A 9 -3.28 -1.70 8.82
N LYS A 10 -2.39 -2.50 9.40
CA LYS A 10 -2.46 -2.83 10.85
C LYS A 10 -1.47 -2.05 11.72
N HIS A 11 -0.45 -1.43 11.12
CA HIS A 11 0.53 -0.60 11.81
C HIS A 11 0.25 0.90 11.62
N GLU A 12 0.76 1.74 12.52
CA GLU A 12 0.79 3.20 12.34
C GLU A 12 1.73 3.55 11.18
N VAL A 13 1.19 4.16 10.12
CA VAL A 13 1.95 4.53 8.92
C VAL A 13 1.58 5.94 8.53
N MET A 14 2.54 6.86 8.67
CA MET A 14 2.35 8.26 8.34
C MET A 14 2.74 8.53 6.89
N VAL A 15 1.80 9.02 6.08
CA VAL A 15 2.03 9.44 4.69
C VAL A 15 1.82 10.94 4.51
N PHE A 16 2.42 11.50 3.46
CA PHE A 16 2.35 12.94 3.13
C PHE A 16 1.80 13.22 1.72
N HIS A 17 1.55 12.17 0.93
CA HIS A 17 1.07 12.25 -0.45
C HIS A 17 -0.44 11.97 -0.59
N PHE A 18 -1.19 12.10 0.50
CA PHE A 18 -2.64 11.90 0.46
C PHE A 18 -3.31 12.95 -0.45
N PRO A 19 -4.10 12.58 -1.48
CA PRO A 19 -4.55 13.51 -2.52
C PRO A 19 -5.29 14.76 -2.01
N LYS A 20 -6.10 14.61 -0.95
CA LYS A 20 -6.90 15.70 -0.34
C LYS A 20 -6.15 16.51 0.71
N LYS A 21 -5.00 16.03 1.18
CA LYS A 21 -4.18 16.62 2.26
C LYS A 21 -2.70 16.53 1.90
N LYS A 22 -2.30 17.26 0.87
CA LYS A 22 -0.92 17.21 0.35
C LYS A 22 0.04 17.86 1.35
N ASN A 23 1.17 17.20 1.61
CA ASN A 23 2.22 17.62 2.54
C ASN A 23 1.78 17.70 4.01
N GLU A 24 0.59 17.20 4.33
CA GLU A 24 0.14 17.04 5.72
C GLU A 24 0.31 15.58 6.14
N PRO A 25 0.72 15.31 7.39
CA PRO A 25 0.81 13.95 7.89
C PRO A 25 -0.59 13.33 8.00
N VAL A 26 -0.77 12.18 7.36
CA VAL A 26 -1.98 11.36 7.46
C VAL A 26 -1.59 9.98 7.94
N ASP A 27 -2.08 9.58 9.10
CA ASP A 27 -2.01 8.18 9.54
C ASP A 27 -3.03 7.37 8.75
N ILE A 28 -2.58 6.25 8.17
CA ILE A 28 -3.42 5.34 7.39
C ILE A 28 -3.68 4.02 8.10
N GLN A 29 -3.34 3.89 9.38
CA GLN A 29 -3.72 2.72 10.17
C GLN A 29 -5.23 2.48 10.08
N GLY A 30 -5.62 1.22 9.86
CA GLY A 30 -7.00 0.80 9.71
C GLY A 30 -7.60 1.03 8.31
N TYR A 31 -6.90 1.71 7.39
CA TYR A 31 -7.40 1.89 6.04
C TYR A 31 -7.38 0.57 5.28
N GLU A 32 -8.41 0.36 4.45
CA GLU A 32 -8.60 -0.83 3.63
C GLU A 32 -8.42 -0.52 2.15
N GLY A 33 -7.98 -1.54 1.42
CA GLY A 33 -7.77 -1.46 -0.01
C GLY A 33 -7.48 -2.82 -0.64
N GLU A 34 -7.04 -2.75 -1.89
CA GLU A 34 -6.66 -3.90 -2.70
C GLU A 34 -5.19 -3.81 -3.11
N VAL A 35 -4.50 -4.94 -3.08
CA VAL A 35 -3.14 -5.04 -3.62
C VAL A 35 -3.19 -4.97 -5.14
N VAL A 36 -2.63 -3.91 -5.72
CA VAL A 36 -2.61 -3.71 -7.19
C VAL A 36 -1.30 -4.11 -7.84
N LYS A 37 -0.21 -4.21 -7.06
CA LYS A 37 1.10 -4.64 -7.55
C LYS A 37 1.98 -5.18 -6.43
N VAL A 38 2.82 -6.15 -6.75
CA VAL A 38 3.92 -6.59 -5.88
C VAL A 38 5.23 -6.47 -6.65
N LEU A 39 6.16 -5.63 -6.17
CA LEU A 39 7.40 -5.27 -6.84
C LEU A 39 8.53 -6.25 -6.51
N THR A 40 8.59 -7.37 -7.22
CA THR A 40 9.70 -8.35 -7.11
C THR A 40 10.62 -8.33 -8.33
N GLU A 41 10.10 -7.97 -9.50
CA GLU A 41 10.84 -7.92 -10.76
C GLU A 41 10.46 -6.73 -11.64
N TRP A 42 11.38 -6.36 -12.54
CA TRP A 42 11.18 -5.43 -13.63
C TRP A 42 11.79 -6.00 -14.91
N GLN A 43 10.95 -6.31 -15.91
CA GLN A 43 11.36 -6.90 -17.20
C GLN A 43 12.24 -8.16 -17.02
N GLY A 44 11.83 -9.05 -16.12
CA GLY A 44 12.54 -10.30 -15.81
C GLY A 44 13.82 -10.13 -14.98
N ARG A 45 14.10 -8.91 -14.49
CA ARG A 45 15.23 -8.63 -13.59
C ARG A 45 14.73 -8.42 -12.16
N PRO A 46 15.31 -9.08 -11.15
CA PRO A 46 14.91 -8.86 -9.76
C PRO A 46 15.15 -7.40 -9.35
N VAL A 47 14.23 -6.84 -8.58
CA VAL A 47 14.36 -5.51 -7.98
C VAL A 47 14.40 -5.60 -6.46
N SER A 48 14.94 -4.57 -5.81
CA SER A 48 15.15 -4.51 -4.36
C SER A 48 14.25 -3.50 -3.67
N ALA A 49 12.98 -3.40 -4.08
CA ALA A 49 12.01 -2.53 -3.44
C ALA A 49 11.80 -2.96 -1.98
N ASN A 50 12.05 -2.06 -1.03
CA ASN A 50 11.86 -2.31 0.40
C ASN A 50 10.42 -2.15 0.87
N PHE A 51 9.55 -1.51 0.06
CA PHE A 51 8.10 -1.46 0.22
C PHE A 51 7.44 -2.03 -1.04
N PRO A 52 7.48 -3.36 -1.23
CA PRO A 52 7.16 -3.96 -2.52
C PRO A 52 5.65 -4.02 -2.81
N VAL A 53 4.79 -3.93 -1.80
CA VAL A 53 3.34 -4.08 -1.98
C VAL A 53 2.71 -2.74 -2.27
N CYS A 54 2.14 -2.55 -3.46
CA CYS A 54 1.38 -1.35 -3.79
C CYS A 54 -0.11 -1.61 -3.53
N VAL A 55 -0.71 -0.80 -2.67
CA VAL A 55 -2.12 -0.88 -2.29
C VAL A 55 -2.87 0.32 -2.84
N GLN A 56 -4.02 0.08 -3.46
CA GLN A 56 -5.01 1.11 -3.81
C GLN A 56 -6.09 1.12 -2.74
N PHE A 57 -6.29 2.26 -2.09
CA PHE A 57 -7.23 2.38 -0.97
C PHE A 57 -8.64 2.77 -1.40
N ASP A 58 -9.65 2.27 -0.69
CA ASP A 58 -11.06 2.53 -1.01
C ASP A 58 -11.47 3.99 -0.76
N ILE A 59 -10.78 4.66 0.17
CA ILE A 59 -11.07 6.05 0.54
C ILE A 59 -10.89 7.03 -0.64
N ASP A 60 -9.96 6.71 -1.55
CA ASP A 60 -9.72 7.45 -2.78
C ASP A 60 -8.98 6.55 -3.79
N PRO A 61 -9.56 6.25 -4.97
CA PRO A 61 -8.92 5.38 -5.97
C PRO A 61 -7.62 5.97 -6.55
N LYS A 62 -7.34 7.26 -6.34
CA LYS A 62 -6.06 7.88 -6.73
C LYS A 62 -5.00 7.76 -5.64
N PHE A 63 -5.35 7.30 -4.45
CA PHE A 63 -4.42 7.13 -3.34
C PHE A 63 -3.83 5.71 -3.40
N LEU A 64 -2.61 5.64 -3.93
CA LEU A 64 -1.78 4.44 -3.91
C LEU A 64 -0.61 4.64 -2.97
N THR A 65 -0.30 3.62 -2.17
CA THR A 65 0.86 3.64 -1.29
C THR A 65 1.62 2.32 -1.35
N HIS A 66 2.94 2.44 -1.28
CA HIS A 66 3.85 1.31 -1.18
C HIS A 66 4.01 0.95 0.30
N MET A 67 3.80 -0.32 0.59
CA MET A 67 3.76 -0.90 1.93
C MET A 67 4.68 -2.11 1.99
N ARG A 68 5.06 -2.50 3.19
CA ARG A 68 5.63 -3.81 3.49
C ARG A 68 4.53 -4.83 3.76
N GLU A 69 4.85 -6.10 3.60
CA GLU A 69 3.89 -7.17 3.90
C GLU A 69 3.54 -7.25 5.40
N ASP A 70 4.50 -6.94 6.28
CA ASP A 70 4.30 -6.94 7.74
C ASP A 70 3.45 -5.75 8.22
N GLU A 71 3.32 -4.69 7.44
CA GLU A 71 2.44 -3.54 7.74
C GLU A 71 0.96 -3.84 7.49
N LEU A 72 0.65 -4.93 6.78
CA LEU A 72 -0.68 -5.25 6.30
C LEU A 72 -1.22 -6.55 6.91
N GLU A 73 -2.55 -6.67 6.97
CA GLU A 73 -3.28 -7.92 7.21
C GLU A 73 -4.20 -8.21 6.02
N SER A 74 -4.34 -9.48 5.65
CA SER A 74 -5.27 -9.91 4.60
C SER A 74 -6.67 -10.04 5.18
N LEU A 75 -7.65 -9.49 4.48
CA LEU A 75 -9.07 -9.64 4.75
C LEU A 75 -9.58 -10.75 3.83
N THR A 76 -9.94 -11.90 4.41
CA THR A 76 -10.55 -13.03 3.68
C THR A 76 -11.98 -12.70 3.23
#